data_AF-A0A9X3CP71-F1
#
_entry.id   AF-A0A9X3CP71-F1
#
_cell.length_a   1.000
_cell.length_b   1.000
_cell.length_c   1.000
_cell.angle_alpha   90.00
_cell.angle_beta   90.00
_cell.angle_gamma   90.00
#
_symmetry.space_group_name_H-M   'P 1'
#
loop_
_entity.id
_entity.type
_entity.pdbx_description
1 polymer ?
#
loop_
_entity_poly.entity_id
_entity_poly.type
_entity_poly.pdbx_seq_one_letter_code
_entity_poly.pdbx_strand_id
1 'polypeptide(L)' 'MQCLVNGQLTQDTIMTCKGHVLLEPVDVMAVQSFDQELYLEVSGYLLLSFLIGHGTGRVVRWMGKV' A
#
# COMPACT_ATOMS: atom_id res chain seq x y z
N MET A 1 -5.69 -21.66 3.77
CA MET A 1 -5.51 -21.33 5.19
C MET A 1 -4.01 -21.35 5.47
N GLN A 2 -3.50 -20.33 6.15
CA GLN A 2 -2.07 -20.20 6.46
C GLN A 2 -1.90 -20.05 7.97
N CYS A 3 -0.70 -20.34 8.46
CA CYS A 3 -0.38 -20.30 9.88
C CYS A 3 0.50 -19.08 10.19
N LEU A 4 0.20 -18.36 11.27
CA LEU A 4 1.09 -17.33 11.81
C LEU A 4 1.98 -17.92 12.90
N VAL A 5 3.27 -18.06 12.59
CA VAL A 5 4.28 -18.57 13.53
C VAL A 5 5.28 -17.45 13.77
N ASN A 6 5.37 -16.95 15.02
CA ASN A 6 6.30 -15.88 15.40
C ASN A 6 6.22 -14.62 14.49
N GLY A 7 5.03 -14.28 14.01
CA GLY A 7 4.81 -13.12 13.13
C GLY A 7 5.09 -13.36 11.65
N GLN A 8 5.45 -14.58 11.24
CA GLN A 8 5.63 -14.97 9.84
C GLN A 8 4.51 -15.91 9.37
N LEU A 9 4.04 -15.69 8.15
CA LEU A 9 3.06 -16.56 7.48
C LEU A 9 3.77 -17.79 6.91
N THR A 10 3.37 -18.98 7.34
CA THR A 10 3.90 -20.24 6.81
C THR A 10 2.89 -20.91 5.87
N GLN A 11 3.41 -21.70 4.91
CA GLN A 11 2.61 -22.51 3.98
C GLN A 11 2.14 -23.84 4.59
N ASP A 12 2.22 -23.95 5.91
CA ASP A 12 1.86 -25.16 6.63
C ASP A 12 0.37 -25.47 6.52
N THR A 13 0.06 -26.76 6.43
CA THR A 13 -1.33 -27.24 6.42
C THR A 13 -1.95 -27.12 7.80
N ILE A 14 -3.29 -27.08 7.86
CA ILE A 14 -4.07 -26.98 9.12
C ILE A 14 -3.62 -28.02 10.18
N MET A 15 -3.15 -29.19 9.73
CA MET A 15 -2.70 -30.29 10.58
C MET A 15 -1.39 -29.99 11.33
N THR A 16 -0.52 -29.14 10.79
CA THR A 16 0.78 -28.77 11.38
C THR A 16 0.73 -27.44 12.15
N CYS A 17 -0.41 -26.73 12.10
CA CYS A 17 -0.66 -25.45 12.77
C CYS A 17 -0.90 -25.55 14.30
N LYS A 18 -0.40 -26.59 14.97
CA LYS A 18 -0.71 -26.84 16.39
C LYS A 18 0.00 -25.83 17.29
N GLY A 19 -0.78 -24.99 17.96
CA GLY A 19 -0.27 -23.95 18.88
C GLY A 19 -0.05 -22.58 18.23
N HIS A 20 -0.49 -22.41 16.98
CA HIS A 20 -0.34 -21.18 16.21
C HIS A 20 -1.69 -20.61 15.76
N VAL A 21 -1.71 -19.33 15.40
CA VAL A 21 -2.94 -18.66 14.94
C VAL A 21 -3.20 -19.08 13.50
N LEU A 22 -4.36 -19.70 13.29
CA LEU A 22 -4.84 -20.09 11.97
C LEU A 22 -5.49 -18.86 11.33
N LEU A 23 -5.01 -18.46 10.15
CA LEU A 23 -5.55 -17.34 9.40
C LEU A 23 -6.38 -17.84 8.23
N GLU A 24 -7.60 -17.32 8.12
CA GLU A 24 -8.40 -17.50 6.93
C GLU A 24 -7.79 -16.71 5.76
N PRO A 25 -8.01 -17.12 4.50
CA PRO A 25 -7.41 -16.44 3.35
C PRO A 25 -7.73 -14.94 3.28
N VAL A 26 -8.88 -14.53 3.82
CA VAL A 26 -9.29 -13.12 3.91
C VAL A 26 -8.46 -12.35 4.94
N ASP A 27 -8.07 -12.98 6.04
CA ASP A 27 -7.23 -12.36 7.08
C ASP A 27 -5.77 -12.28 6.64
N VAL A 28 -5.31 -13.21 5.80
CA VAL A 28 -3.98 -13.16 5.19
C VAL A 28 -3.80 -11.88 4.37
N MET A 29 -4.85 -11.42 3.67
CA MET A 29 -4.82 -10.16 2.94
C MET A 29 -4.76 -8.93 3.85
N ALA A 30 -5.34 -9.01 5.06
CA ALA A 30 -5.22 -7.96 6.07
C ALA A 30 -3.84 -7.95 6.75
N VAL A 31 -3.16 -9.11 6.82
CA VAL A 31 -1.78 -9.24 7.29
C VAL A 31 -0.76 -8.89 6.20
N GLN A 32 -1.18 -8.85 4.93
CA GLN A 32 -0.33 -8.42 3.83
C GLN A 32 0.08 -6.97 4.09
N SER A 33 1.35 -6.84 4.49
CA SER A 33 1.93 -5.64 5.07
C SER A 33 1.71 -4.43 4.17
N PHE A 34 1.16 -3.37 4.76
CA PHE A 34 1.17 -2.06 4.13
C PHE A 34 2.59 -1.72 3.68
N ASP A 35 2.79 -1.61 2.38
CA ASP A 35 4.07 -1.29 1.78
C ASP A 35 4.27 0.23 1.86
N GLN A 36 4.99 0.66 2.90
CA GLN A 36 5.25 2.06 3.16
C GLN A 36 6.10 2.70 2.05
N GLU A 37 7.01 1.95 1.42
CA GLU A 37 7.84 2.48 0.33
C GLU A 37 6.99 2.75 -0.90
N LEU A 38 6.15 1.79 -1.29
CA LEU A 38 5.22 1.94 -2.39
C LEU A 38 4.22 3.08 -2.13
N TYR A 39 3.71 3.21 -0.90
CA TYR A 39 2.82 4.30 -0.53
C TYR A 39 3.50 5.68 -0.66
N LEU A 40 4.74 5.80 -0.16
CA LEU A 40 5.50 7.05 -0.24
C LEU A 40 5.84 7.40 -1.69
N GLU A 41 6.19 6.42 -2.51
CA GLU A 41 6.45 6.61 -3.94
C GLU A 41 5.20 7.14 -4.68
N VAL A 42 4.07 6.44 -4.54
CA VAL A 42 2.82 6.81 -5.21
C VAL A 42 2.30 8.17 -4.74
N SER A 43 2.31 8.41 -3.43
CA SER A 43 1.89 9.71 -2.88
C SER A 43 2.81 10.85 -3.33
N GLY A 44 4.12 10.60 -3.43
CA GLY A 44 5.09 11.55 -3.99
C GLY A 44 4.79 11.93 -5.43
N TYR A 45 4.54 10.94 -6.32
CA TYR A 45 4.19 11.20 -7.71
C TYR A 45 2.89 12.00 -7.87
N LEU A 46 1.87 11.68 -7.07
CA LEU A 46 0.60 12.42 -7.09
C LEU A 46 0.80 13.88 -6.67
N LEU A 47 1.58 14.11 -5.62
CA LEU A 47 1.85 15.46 -5.11
C LEU A 47 2.65 16.29 -6.12
N LEU A 48 3.65 15.68 -6.76
CA LEU A 48 4.45 16.32 -7.80
C LEU A 48 3.60 16.65 -9.03
N SER A 49 2.73 15.73 -9.47
CA SER A 49 1.78 15.95 -10.57
C SER A 49 0.81 17.09 -10.25
N PHE A 50 0.31 17.14 -9.00
CA PHE A 50 -0.55 18.23 -8.55
C PHE A 50 0.17 19.59 -8.60
N LEU A 51 1.41 19.67 -8.13
CA LEU A 51 2.19 20.91 -8.14
C LEU A 51 2.46 21.40 -9.57
N ILE A 52 2.84 20.51 -10.49
CA ILE A 52 3.06 20.86 -11.90
C ILE A 52 1.74 21.30 -12.54
N GLY A 53 0.66 20.54 -12.37
CA GLY A 53 -0.66 20.88 -12.93
C GLY A 53 -1.20 22.21 -12.39
N HIS A 54 -1.06 22.44 -11.08
CA HIS A 54 -1.49 23.69 -10.47
C HIS A 54 -0.62 24.88 -10.92
N GLY A 55 0.70 24.69 -11.00
CA GLY A 55 1.64 25.70 -11.46
C GLY A 55 1.41 26.10 -12.91
N THR A 56 1.28 25.12 -13.81
CA THR A 56 0.97 25.36 -15.23
C THR A 56 -0.38 26.08 -15.39
N GLY A 57 -1.41 25.68 -14.65
CA GLY A 57 -2.70 26.37 -14.64
C GLY A 57 -2.61 27.84 -14.20
N ARG A 58 -1.77 28.15 -13.20
CA ARG A 58 -1.50 29.53 -12.76
C ARG A 58 -0.80 30.35 -13.86
N VAL A 59 0.20 29.77 -14.52
CA VAL A 59 0.95 30.43 -15.60
C VAL A 59 0.03 30.73 -16.78
N VAL A 60 -0.76 29.75 -17.22
CA VAL A 60 -1.75 29.94 -18.31
C VAL A 60 -2.76 31.04 -17.94
N ARG A 61 -3.25 31.06 -16.69
CA ARG A 61 -4.16 32.11 -16.21
C ARG A 61 -3.52 33.49 -16.20
N TRP A 62 -2.21 33.59 -15.92
CA TRP A 62 -1.48 34.85 -16.01
C TRP A 62 -1.31 35.28 -17.47
N MET A 63 -0.93 34.37 -18.37
CA MET A 63 -0.77 34.66 -19.80
C MET A 63 -2.08 35.08 -20.48
N GLY A 64 -3.22 34.50 -20.10
CA GLY A 64 -4.53 34.89 -20.63
C GLY A 64 -5.08 36.21 -20.06
N LYS A 65 -4.39 36.83 -19.10
CA LYS A 65 -4.72 38.16 -18.55
C LYS A 65 -3.82 39.28 -19.13
N VAL A 66 -2.79 38.92 -19.90
CA VAL A 66 -1.92 39.87 -20.60
C VAL A 66 -2.52 40.24 -21.95
#